data_AF-A0A9D8X0Z8-F1
#
_entry.id   AF-A0A9D8X0Z8-F1
#
_cell.length_a   1.000
_cell.length_b   1.000
_cell.length_c   1.000
_cell.angle_alpha   90.00
_cell.angle_beta   90.00
_cell.angle_gamma   90.00
#
_symmetry.space_group_name_H-M   'P 1'
#
loop_
_entity.id
_entity.type
_entity.pdbx_description
1 polymer ?
#
loop_
_entity_poly.entity_id
_entity_poly.type
_entity_poly.pdbx_seq_one_letter_code
_entity_poly.pdbx_strand_id
1 'polypeptide(L)'
;MYEKVSTNLNFVEREKETRKFWEDNKIFEKSIDSRREGEDYTFYDGPPTANGKPHIGHVLTRVIKDMVPRYHTMKGKRVLRKAGWDTHGLPVELEVEKKLGIDGKEQIESYGLEPFIGHCKESVWKYKEMWEDFSATVGFWADMDNPYVTYTNDFIESEWWALKKIWDKGLLYKGFKIVPYCPRCGTPLSSHEVAQGYKTVKERSAVVRFKCTDEDAYFLAWTTTPWTLPSNTALCVNPEDTYCKVKAADGYTYYMAEALLDSVLGSLEREEGTPAYEVLESMKGIDLEGRSYVPLWECTGLAAEKQKKKAHFVTA
;
A
#
# COMPACT_ATOMS: atom_id res chain seq x y z
N MET A 1 -23.03 48.22 -30.56
CA MET A 1 -24.05 47.27 -31.05
C MET A 1 -23.57 45.88 -30.62
N TYR A 2 -24.40 45.07 -29.96
CA TYR A 2 -23.99 43.74 -29.46
C TYR A 2 -24.17 42.68 -30.55
N GLU A 3 -23.33 41.64 -30.53
CA GLU A 3 -23.56 40.45 -31.36
C GLU A 3 -24.80 39.69 -30.88
N LYS A 4 -25.60 39.21 -31.83
CA LYS A 4 -26.82 38.45 -31.55
C LYS A 4 -26.43 37.07 -31.02
N VAL A 5 -26.89 36.74 -29.81
CA VAL A 5 -26.64 35.43 -29.18
C VAL A 5 -27.28 34.33 -30.03
N SER A 6 -26.46 33.39 -30.49
CA SER A 6 -26.93 32.20 -31.21
C SER A 6 -27.60 31.21 -30.25
N THR A 7 -28.76 30.69 -30.63
CA THR A 7 -29.52 29.68 -29.89
C THR A 7 -28.97 28.25 -30.08
N ASN A 8 -27.91 28.08 -30.86
CA ASN A 8 -27.28 26.77 -31.03
C ASN A 8 -26.53 26.34 -29.75
N LEU A 9 -26.62 25.05 -29.40
CA LEU A 9 -25.96 24.46 -28.22
C LEU A 9 -24.54 23.95 -28.56
N ASN A 10 -23.85 24.62 -29.47
CA ASN A 10 -22.50 24.21 -29.90
C ASN A 10 -21.43 24.66 -28.90
N PHE A 11 -21.51 24.13 -27.67
CA PHE A 11 -20.62 24.51 -26.57
C PHE A 11 -19.17 24.14 -26.85
N VAL A 12 -18.91 22.99 -27.49
CA VAL A 12 -17.56 22.50 -27.77
C VAL A 12 -16.77 23.49 -28.63
N GLU A 13 -17.36 24.00 -29.72
CA GLU A 13 -16.66 24.98 -30.57
C GLU A 13 -16.48 26.32 -29.84
N ARG A 14 -17.47 26.76 -29.06
CA ARG A 14 -17.36 27.99 -28.24
C ARG A 14 -16.27 27.88 -27.16
N GLU A 15 -16.11 26.71 -26.56
CA GLU A 15 -15.05 26.42 -25.60
C GLU A 15 -13.66 26.46 -26.26
N LYS A 16 -13.53 25.89 -27.46
CA LYS A 16 -12.28 25.98 -28.25
C LYS A 16 -11.93 27.42 -28.61
N GLU A 17 -12.91 28.21 -29.07
CA GLU A 17 -12.74 29.64 -29.36
C GLU A 17 -12.30 30.41 -28.11
N THR A 18 -12.91 30.12 -26.96
CA THR A 18 -12.57 30.74 -25.67
C THR A 18 -11.16 30.37 -25.21
N ARG A 19 -10.78 29.09 -25.31
CA ARG A 19 -9.42 28.60 -25.01
C ARG A 19 -8.40 29.31 -25.89
N LYS A 20 -8.64 29.39 -27.19
CA LYS A 20 -7.77 30.09 -28.14
C LYS A 20 -7.64 31.58 -27.79
N PHE A 21 -8.75 32.25 -27.45
CA PHE A 21 -8.71 33.64 -26.99
C PHE A 21 -7.84 33.80 -25.73
N TRP A 22 -7.94 32.90 -24.76
CA TRP A 22 -7.12 32.94 -23.55
C TRP A 22 -5.63 32.78 -23.84
N GLU A 23 -5.28 31.85 -24.73
CA GLU A 23 -3.91 31.56 -25.15
C GLU A 23 -3.30 32.72 -25.95
N ASP A 24 -3.96 33.14 -27.04
CA ASP A 24 -3.50 34.22 -27.92
C ASP A 24 -3.28 35.54 -27.14
N ASN A 25 -4.03 35.74 -26.05
CA ASN A 25 -3.96 36.93 -25.22
C ASN A 25 -3.19 36.75 -23.90
N LYS A 26 -2.60 35.58 -23.63
CA LYS A 26 -1.87 35.29 -22.37
C LYS A 26 -2.68 35.65 -21.12
N ILE A 27 -3.95 35.25 -21.09
CA ILE A 27 -4.90 35.69 -20.05
C ILE A 27 -4.52 35.12 -18.68
N PHE A 28 -4.00 33.90 -18.63
CA PHE A 28 -3.57 33.30 -17.37
C PHE A 28 -2.42 34.09 -16.73
N GLU A 29 -1.39 34.41 -17.50
CA GLU A 29 -0.21 35.16 -17.08
C GLU A 29 -0.60 36.58 -16.69
N LYS A 30 -1.44 37.25 -17.50
CA LYS A 30 -1.99 38.57 -17.17
C LYS A 30 -2.81 38.55 -15.87
N SER A 31 -3.49 37.45 -15.56
CA SER A 31 -4.25 37.32 -14.31
C SER A 31 -3.33 37.32 -13.08
N ILE A 32 -2.11 36.81 -13.22
CA ILE A 32 -1.07 36.82 -12.17
C ILE A 32 -0.39 38.20 -12.15
N ASP A 33 0.04 38.68 -13.32
CA ASP A 33 0.84 39.91 -13.45
C ASP A 33 0.10 41.17 -12.99
N SER A 34 -1.20 41.26 -13.26
CA SER A 34 -2.05 42.35 -12.78
C SER A 34 -2.20 42.41 -11.25
N ARG A 35 -1.65 41.42 -10.52
CA ARG A 35 -1.72 41.29 -9.07
C ARG A 35 -0.35 41.11 -8.43
N ARG A 36 0.75 41.52 -9.09
CA ARG A 36 2.13 41.34 -8.59
C ARG A 36 2.35 41.88 -7.17
N GLU A 37 1.69 42.98 -6.82
CA GLU A 37 1.76 43.64 -5.50
C GLU A 37 0.69 43.16 -4.51
N GLY A 38 -0.21 42.27 -4.94
CA GLY A 38 -1.29 41.74 -4.09
C GLY A 38 -0.81 40.67 -3.11
N GLU A 39 -1.67 40.35 -2.15
CA GLU A 39 -1.44 39.24 -1.21
C GLU A 39 -1.36 37.90 -1.96
N ASP A 40 -0.38 37.07 -1.62
CA ASP A 40 -0.23 35.74 -2.18
C ASP A 40 -1.29 34.77 -1.64
N TYR A 41 -1.81 33.93 -2.52
CA TYR A 41 -2.46 32.67 -2.16
C TYR A 41 -1.66 31.52 -2.78
N THR A 42 -1.02 30.73 -1.93
CA THR A 42 -0.18 29.62 -2.37
C THR A 42 -1.04 28.41 -2.73
N PHE A 43 -0.83 27.91 -3.94
CA PHE A 43 -1.43 26.68 -4.43
C PHE A 43 -0.33 25.66 -4.72
N TYR A 44 -0.50 24.44 -4.20
CA TYR A 44 0.35 23.32 -4.51
C TYR A 44 -0.42 22.30 -5.34
N ASP A 45 0.11 21.98 -6.52
CA ASP A 45 -0.43 20.90 -7.33
C ASP A 45 0.19 19.57 -6.88
N GLY A 46 -0.65 18.60 -6.52
CA GLY A 46 -0.21 17.22 -6.32
C GLY A 46 0.19 16.61 -7.68
N PRO A 47 1.45 16.19 -7.86
CA PRO A 47 1.99 15.86 -9.17
C PRO A 47 1.48 14.50 -9.66
N PRO A 48 0.90 14.40 -10.87
CA PRO A 48 0.62 13.11 -11.49
C PRO A 48 1.90 12.45 -12.04
N THR A 49 1.83 11.14 -12.27
CA THR A 49 2.82 10.41 -13.09
C THR A 49 2.37 10.42 -14.55
N ALA A 50 3.21 10.89 -15.47
CA ALA A 50 2.90 10.94 -16.92
C ALA A 50 3.19 9.63 -17.68
N ASN A 51 3.35 8.51 -16.96
CA ASN A 51 3.48 7.17 -17.55
C ASN A 51 2.13 6.51 -17.88
N GLY A 52 1.00 7.10 -17.47
CA GLY A 52 -0.36 6.63 -17.75
C GLY A 52 -1.25 7.70 -18.40
N LYS A 53 -2.36 7.26 -19.03
CA LYS A 53 -3.35 8.18 -19.61
C LYS A 53 -4.21 8.85 -18.54
N PRO A 54 -4.67 10.10 -18.74
CA PRO A 54 -5.64 10.71 -17.85
C PRO A 54 -6.99 9.96 -17.86
N HIS A 55 -7.70 9.95 -16.73
CA HIS A 55 -9.04 9.38 -16.58
C HIS A 55 -9.97 10.37 -15.85
N ILE A 56 -11.26 10.04 -15.71
CA ILE A 56 -12.29 10.95 -15.16
C ILE A 56 -11.97 11.49 -13.75
N GLY A 57 -11.21 10.75 -12.94
CA GLY A 57 -10.74 11.23 -11.63
C GLY A 57 -9.79 12.43 -11.75
N HIS A 58 -8.99 12.49 -12.81
CA HIS A 58 -8.15 13.65 -13.11
C HIS A 58 -8.96 14.86 -13.56
N VAL A 59 -10.12 14.67 -14.20
CA VAL A 59 -11.05 15.78 -14.52
C VAL A 59 -11.55 16.41 -13.23
N LEU A 60 -12.12 15.59 -12.33
CA LEU A 60 -12.70 16.05 -11.08
C LEU A 60 -11.69 16.84 -10.24
N THR A 61 -10.49 16.29 -10.06
CA THR A 61 -9.45 16.93 -9.26
C THR A 61 -8.99 18.25 -9.88
N ARG A 62 -8.82 18.32 -11.21
CA ARG A 62 -8.42 19.55 -11.90
C ARG A 62 -9.47 20.64 -11.87
N VAL A 63 -10.76 20.30 -11.98
CA VAL A 63 -11.86 21.28 -11.86
C VAL A 63 -11.79 21.98 -10.50
N ILE A 64 -11.63 21.22 -9.42
CA ILE A 64 -11.53 21.78 -8.06
C ILE A 64 -10.25 22.62 -7.92
N LYS A 65 -9.12 22.09 -8.40
CA LYS A 65 -7.81 22.75 -8.40
C LYS A 65 -7.74 23.99 -9.29
N ASP A 66 -8.67 24.18 -10.23
CA ASP A 66 -8.77 25.41 -11.03
C ASP A 66 -9.74 26.42 -10.41
N MET A 67 -10.90 25.94 -9.98
CA MET A 67 -11.99 26.76 -9.46
C MET A 67 -11.56 27.58 -8.23
N VAL A 68 -10.88 26.94 -7.27
CA VAL A 68 -10.45 27.61 -6.03
C VAL A 68 -9.39 28.69 -6.29
N PRO A 69 -8.29 28.43 -7.04
CA PRO A 69 -7.37 29.48 -7.46
C PRO A 69 -8.00 30.62 -8.26
N ARG A 70 -8.95 30.35 -9.17
CA ARG A 70 -9.70 31.40 -9.87
C ARG A 70 -10.49 32.27 -8.90
N TYR A 71 -11.20 31.67 -7.95
CA TYR A 71 -11.93 32.40 -6.91
C TYR A 71 -11.00 33.36 -6.14
N HIS A 72 -9.83 32.90 -5.69
CA HIS A 72 -8.88 33.76 -5.00
C HIS A 72 -8.28 34.85 -5.89
N THR A 73 -8.03 34.53 -7.17
CA THR A 73 -7.63 35.52 -8.17
C THR A 73 -8.69 36.61 -8.32
N MET A 74 -9.98 36.25 -8.39
CA MET A 74 -11.10 37.20 -8.46
C MET A 74 -11.26 38.03 -7.19
N LYS A 75 -10.83 37.52 -6.03
CA LYS A 75 -10.76 38.26 -4.76
C LYS A 75 -9.55 39.19 -4.65
N GLY A 76 -8.72 39.29 -5.69
CA GLY A 76 -7.58 40.20 -5.75
C GLY A 76 -6.24 39.59 -5.32
N LYS A 77 -6.20 38.30 -4.98
CA LYS A 77 -4.95 37.63 -4.57
C LYS A 77 -4.10 37.24 -5.76
N ARG A 78 -2.77 37.28 -5.59
CA ARG A 78 -1.82 36.70 -6.54
C ARG A 78 -1.76 35.20 -6.34
N VAL A 79 -2.04 34.42 -7.39
CA VAL A 79 -2.08 32.96 -7.29
C VAL A 79 -1.15 32.33 -8.31
N LEU A 80 0.06 32.00 -7.87
CA LEU A 80 1.02 31.24 -8.67
C LEU A 80 0.57 29.79 -8.74
N ARG A 81 0.51 29.22 -9.96
CA ARG A 81 0.07 27.85 -10.19
C ARG A 81 1.09 27.17 -11.08
N LYS A 82 1.84 26.24 -10.51
CA LYS A 82 2.91 25.51 -11.18
C LYS A 82 2.53 24.03 -11.16
N ALA A 83 2.54 23.40 -12.34
CA ALA A 83 2.33 21.97 -12.42
C ALA A 83 3.57 21.20 -11.95
N GLY A 84 3.41 19.91 -11.69
CA GLY A 84 4.55 19.04 -11.42
C GLY A 84 4.35 17.63 -11.92
N TRP A 85 5.45 16.90 -11.99
CA TRP A 85 5.49 15.51 -12.46
C TRP A 85 6.19 14.62 -11.43
N ASP A 86 5.48 13.59 -11.00
CA ASP A 86 6.06 12.50 -10.22
C ASP A 86 6.67 11.49 -11.18
N THR A 87 7.96 11.22 -11.03
CA THR A 87 8.77 10.55 -12.06
C THR A 87 9.65 9.43 -11.52
N HIS A 88 9.52 9.09 -10.24
CA HIS A 88 10.26 8.01 -9.60
C HIS A 88 9.32 6.90 -9.11
N GLY A 89 9.92 5.86 -8.54
CA GLY A 89 9.21 4.84 -7.78
C GLY A 89 8.62 3.71 -8.62
N LEU A 90 8.02 2.76 -7.91
CA LEU A 90 7.54 1.50 -8.46
C LEU A 90 6.63 1.67 -9.68
N PRO A 91 5.63 2.58 -9.73
CA PRO A 91 4.76 2.69 -10.90
C PRO A 91 5.50 2.90 -12.22
N VAL A 92 6.61 3.65 -12.21
CA VAL A 92 7.45 3.89 -13.38
C VAL A 92 8.26 2.63 -13.72
N GLU A 93 8.92 2.05 -12.72
CA GLU A 93 9.75 0.85 -12.88
C GLU A 93 8.95 -0.34 -13.41
N LEU A 94 7.72 -0.55 -12.92
CA LEU A 94 6.86 -1.67 -13.33
C LEU A 94 6.37 -1.58 -14.77
N GLU A 95 6.13 -0.37 -15.29
CA GLU A 95 5.78 -0.20 -16.70
C GLU A 95 6.98 -0.47 -17.61
N VAL A 96 8.19 -0.13 -17.16
CA VAL A 96 9.44 -0.43 -17.89
C VAL A 96 9.77 -1.92 -17.84
N GLU A 97 9.63 -2.57 -16.68
CA GLU A 97 9.73 -4.03 -16.52
C GLU A 97 8.85 -4.76 -17.54
N LYS A 98 7.55 -4.41 -17.60
CA LYS A 98 6.60 -4.99 -18.57
C LYS A 98 7.03 -4.75 -20.02
N LYS A 99 7.51 -3.54 -20.34
CA LYS A 99 7.96 -3.19 -21.70
C LYS A 99 9.18 -4.01 -22.12
N LEU A 100 10.11 -4.25 -21.20
CA LEU A 100 11.36 -4.98 -21.44
C LEU A 100 11.21 -6.50 -21.25
N GLY A 101 10.08 -6.98 -20.73
CA GLY A 101 9.88 -8.39 -20.39
C GLY A 101 10.73 -8.85 -19.21
N ILE A 102 11.07 -7.93 -18.31
CA ILE A 102 11.88 -8.15 -17.11
C ILE A 102 10.95 -8.36 -15.92
N ASP A 103 11.29 -9.30 -15.04
CA ASP A 103 10.56 -9.55 -13.79
C ASP A 103 11.54 -9.54 -12.59
N GLY A 104 11.43 -8.48 -11.80
CA GLY A 104 12.13 -8.34 -10.54
C GLY A 104 13.59 -7.92 -10.64
N LYS A 105 14.18 -7.75 -9.45
CA LYS A 105 15.46 -7.07 -9.25
C LYS A 105 16.65 -7.75 -9.92
N GLU A 106 16.75 -9.09 -9.83
CA GLU A 106 17.90 -9.83 -10.37
C GLU A 106 18.04 -9.67 -11.89
N GLN A 107 16.91 -9.62 -12.59
CA GLN A 107 16.88 -9.44 -14.04
C GLN A 107 17.19 -7.99 -14.43
N ILE A 108 16.75 -7.00 -13.63
CA ILE A 108 17.14 -5.59 -13.83
C ILE A 108 18.65 -5.43 -13.68
N GLU A 109 19.25 -6.00 -12.64
CA GLU A 109 20.69 -5.94 -12.42
C GLU A 109 21.48 -6.63 -13.56
N SER A 110 20.97 -7.76 -14.05
CA SER A 110 21.55 -8.48 -15.20
C SER A 110 21.42 -7.71 -16.52
N TYR A 111 20.32 -6.97 -16.72
CA TYR A 111 20.11 -6.10 -17.87
C TYR A 111 21.03 -4.86 -17.84
N GLY A 112 21.29 -4.34 -16.64
CA GLY A 112 22.10 -3.17 -16.37
C GLY A 112 21.26 -2.01 -15.83
N LEU A 113 21.72 -1.42 -14.72
CA LEU A 113 20.99 -0.34 -14.03
C LEU A 113 20.89 0.93 -14.87
N GLU A 114 21.99 1.36 -15.49
CA GLU A 114 22.02 2.59 -16.30
C GLU A 114 21.06 2.56 -17.50
N PRO A 115 21.03 1.52 -18.36
CA PRO A 115 20.06 1.46 -19.45
C PRO A 115 18.62 1.34 -18.93
N PHE A 116 18.39 0.63 -17.82
CA PHE A 116 17.06 0.55 -17.20
C PHE A 116 16.56 1.91 -16.72
N ILE A 117 17.41 2.68 -16.02
CA ILE A 117 17.11 4.04 -15.57
C ILE A 117 16.86 4.96 -16.78
N GLY A 118 17.62 4.79 -17.87
CA GLY A 118 17.38 5.49 -19.13
C GLY A 118 15.95 5.28 -19.64
N HIS A 119 15.49 4.03 -19.70
CA HIS A 119 14.12 3.71 -20.09
C HIS A 119 13.06 4.23 -19.11
N CYS A 120 13.36 4.29 -17.81
CA CYS A 120 12.48 4.93 -16.81
C CYS A 120 12.33 6.43 -17.08
N LYS A 121 13.43 7.13 -17.36
CA LYS A 121 13.40 8.55 -17.69
C LYS A 121 12.67 8.83 -19.02
N GLU A 122 12.75 7.94 -19.99
CA GLU A 122 11.98 8.05 -21.23
C GLU A 122 10.47 7.81 -21.01
N SER A 123 10.13 6.80 -20.18
CA SER A 123 8.75 6.35 -20.03
C SER A 123 7.85 7.39 -19.34
N VAL A 124 8.41 8.19 -18.42
CA VAL A 124 7.65 9.23 -17.71
C VAL A 124 7.15 10.34 -18.61
N TRP A 125 7.72 10.53 -19.80
CA TRP A 125 7.29 11.56 -20.75
C TRP A 125 6.32 11.06 -21.81
N LYS A 126 6.05 9.75 -21.85
CA LYS A 126 5.28 9.10 -22.91
C LYS A 126 3.89 9.71 -23.15
N TYR A 127 3.22 10.17 -22.09
CA TYR A 127 1.89 10.77 -22.20
C TYR A 127 1.85 12.27 -21.89
N LYS A 128 3.00 12.96 -21.79
CA LYS A 128 3.08 14.38 -21.40
C LYS A 128 2.18 15.27 -22.27
N GLU A 129 2.31 15.19 -23.59
CA GLU A 129 1.52 16.00 -24.53
C GLU A 129 0.01 15.75 -24.38
N MET A 130 -0.38 14.48 -24.17
CA MET A 130 -1.77 14.11 -23.93
C MET A 130 -2.30 14.73 -22.63
N TRP A 131 -1.48 14.79 -21.58
CA TRP A 131 -1.83 15.45 -20.34
C TRP A 131 -1.92 16.97 -20.48
N GLU A 132 -1.03 17.59 -21.25
CA GLU A 132 -1.05 19.03 -21.54
C GLU A 132 -2.32 19.41 -22.30
N ASP A 133 -2.63 18.72 -23.39
CA ASP A 133 -3.86 18.95 -24.14
C ASP A 133 -5.12 18.67 -23.31
N PHE A 134 -5.10 17.61 -22.50
CA PHE A 134 -6.16 17.34 -21.54
C PHE A 134 -6.34 18.49 -20.53
N SER A 135 -5.24 19.04 -19.98
CA SER A 135 -5.27 20.19 -19.05
C SER A 135 -5.96 21.39 -19.68
N ALA A 136 -5.53 21.70 -20.90
CA ALA A 136 -6.00 22.87 -21.61
C ALA A 136 -7.46 22.70 -22.07
N THR A 137 -7.87 21.48 -22.44
CA THR A 137 -9.25 21.14 -22.78
C THR A 137 -10.21 21.32 -21.60
N VAL A 138 -9.80 20.93 -20.38
CA VAL A 138 -10.63 21.16 -19.17
C VAL A 138 -10.48 22.56 -18.58
N GLY A 139 -9.73 23.46 -19.24
CA GLY A 139 -9.55 24.84 -18.81
C GLY A 139 -8.66 25.02 -17.57
N PHE A 140 -7.85 24.03 -17.22
CA PHE A 140 -6.97 24.08 -16.05
C PHE A 140 -5.81 25.05 -16.28
N TRP A 141 -5.81 26.19 -15.57
CA TRP A 141 -4.74 27.18 -15.66
C TRP A 141 -3.60 26.83 -14.69
N ALA A 142 -2.47 26.39 -15.23
CA ALA A 142 -1.22 26.17 -14.52
C ALA A 142 -0.04 26.31 -15.49
N ASP A 143 1.12 26.71 -14.96
CA ASP A 143 2.38 26.71 -15.70
C ASP A 143 2.84 25.26 -15.93
N MET A 144 2.67 24.81 -17.17
CA MET A 144 3.08 23.49 -17.67
C MET A 144 4.40 23.56 -18.46
N ASP A 145 4.87 24.77 -18.79
CA ASP A 145 6.12 25.01 -19.53
C ASP A 145 7.33 24.88 -18.61
N ASN A 146 7.17 25.32 -17.35
CA ASN A 146 8.18 25.21 -16.31
C ASN A 146 7.67 24.35 -15.16
N PRO A 147 7.35 23.05 -15.35
CA PRO A 147 6.86 22.22 -14.25
C PRO A 147 8.02 21.91 -13.29
N TYR A 148 7.71 21.58 -12.03
CA TYR A 148 8.70 20.89 -11.20
C TYR A 148 8.70 19.39 -11.52
N VAL A 149 9.86 18.75 -11.51
CA VAL A 149 10.02 17.36 -11.94
C VAL A 149 10.88 16.66 -10.90
N THR A 150 10.38 15.57 -10.33
CA THR A 150 11.03 14.94 -9.17
C THR A 150 12.42 14.37 -9.48
N TYR A 151 12.74 14.00 -10.72
CA TYR A 151 14.08 13.52 -11.08
C TYR A 151 15.13 14.61 -11.32
N THR A 152 14.77 15.89 -11.35
CA THR A 152 15.77 16.96 -11.58
C THR A 152 16.69 17.11 -10.37
N ASN A 153 17.96 17.45 -10.63
CA ASN A 153 18.97 17.52 -9.58
C ASN A 153 18.60 18.51 -8.47
N ASP A 154 18.05 19.68 -8.80
CA ASP A 154 17.63 20.69 -7.81
C ASP A 154 16.53 20.17 -6.86
N PHE A 155 15.62 19.34 -7.38
CA PHE A 155 14.57 18.71 -6.57
C PHE A 155 15.16 17.64 -5.65
N ILE A 156 16.01 16.76 -6.19
CA ILE A 156 16.71 15.72 -5.43
C ILE A 156 17.60 16.32 -4.33
N GLU A 157 18.32 17.40 -4.62
CA GLU A 157 19.16 18.09 -3.62
C GLU A 157 18.29 18.66 -2.48
N SER A 158 17.10 19.18 -2.79
CA SER A 158 16.14 19.64 -1.78
C SER A 158 15.63 18.49 -0.91
N GLU A 159 15.39 17.31 -1.49
CA GLU A 159 15.04 16.10 -0.72
C GLU A 159 16.20 15.63 0.16
N TRP A 160 17.44 15.65 -0.33
CA TRP A 160 18.63 15.33 0.46
C TRP A 160 18.82 16.29 1.63
N TRP A 161 18.58 17.59 1.42
CA TRP A 161 18.55 18.57 2.51
C TRP A 161 17.49 18.22 3.55
N ALA A 162 16.27 17.85 3.12
CA ALA A 162 15.19 17.48 4.03
C ALA A 162 15.54 16.21 4.83
N LEU A 163 16.07 15.16 4.18
CA LEU A 163 16.55 13.95 4.83
C LEU A 163 17.66 14.25 5.85
N LYS A 164 18.62 15.11 5.50
CA LYS A 164 19.66 15.57 6.42
C LYS A 164 19.08 16.29 7.64
N LYS A 165 18.06 17.13 7.47
CA LYS A 165 17.36 17.78 8.59
C LYS A 165 16.62 16.79 9.49
N ILE A 166 15.99 15.76 8.92
CA ILE A 166 15.31 14.69 9.68
C ILE A 166 16.34 13.86 10.46
N TRP A 167 17.47 13.54 9.83
CA TRP A 167 18.61 12.87 10.46
C TRP A 167 19.18 13.68 11.63
N ASP A 168 19.45 14.98 11.42
CA ASP A 168 20.01 15.87 12.45
C ASP A 168 19.08 16.01 13.68
N LYS A 169 17.78 15.77 13.50
CA LYS A 169 16.77 15.73 14.57
C LYS A 169 16.65 14.36 15.24
N GLY A 170 17.42 13.35 14.82
CA GLY A 170 17.34 11.99 15.34
C GLY A 170 16.07 11.23 14.94
N LEU A 171 15.37 11.66 13.89
CA LEU A 171 14.10 11.08 13.45
C LEU A 171 14.26 10.01 12.36
N LEU A 172 15.45 9.87 11.78
CA LEU A 172 15.79 8.84 10.79
C LEU A 172 16.70 7.79 11.44
N TYR A 173 16.28 6.53 11.42
CA TYR A 173 17.02 5.43 12.05
C TYR A 173 16.94 4.14 11.23
N LYS A 174 17.91 3.24 11.43
CA LYS A 174 17.90 1.89 10.88
C LYS A 174 17.39 0.91 11.93
N GLY A 175 16.43 0.07 11.58
CA GLY A 175 15.89 -0.96 12.46
C GLY A 175 15.59 -2.26 11.73
N PHE A 176 15.53 -3.36 12.46
CA PHE A 176 15.09 -4.67 11.97
C PHE A 176 13.69 -4.95 12.52
N LYS A 177 12.70 -5.02 11.64
CA LYS A 177 11.29 -5.12 12.00
C LYS A 177 10.54 -6.00 11.00
N ILE A 178 9.43 -6.58 11.44
CA ILE A 178 8.46 -7.22 10.55
C ILE A 178 7.68 -6.12 9.85
N VAL A 179 7.70 -6.12 8.51
CA VAL A 179 7.04 -5.13 7.67
C VAL A 179 6.37 -5.83 6.49
N PRO A 180 5.31 -5.24 5.91
CA PRO A 180 4.78 -5.70 4.63
C PRO A 180 5.88 -5.74 3.57
N TYR A 181 5.95 -6.83 2.81
CA TYR A 181 7.02 -7.07 1.85
C TYR A 181 6.45 -7.63 0.55
N CYS A 182 6.87 -7.05 -0.58
CA CYS A 182 6.52 -7.60 -1.89
C CYS A 182 7.62 -8.56 -2.36
N PRO A 183 7.35 -9.88 -2.46
CA PRO A 183 8.37 -10.83 -2.89
C PRO A 183 8.80 -10.64 -4.35
N ARG A 184 7.90 -10.11 -5.21
CA ARG A 184 8.20 -9.83 -6.62
C ARG A 184 9.08 -8.59 -6.78
N CYS A 185 8.72 -7.48 -6.14
CA CYS A 185 9.51 -6.25 -6.21
C CYS A 185 10.78 -6.33 -5.36
N GLY A 186 10.88 -7.26 -4.41
CA GLY A 186 12.04 -7.41 -3.54
C GLY A 186 12.25 -6.25 -2.58
N THR A 187 11.18 -5.60 -2.12
CA THR A 187 11.26 -4.40 -1.27
C THR A 187 10.13 -4.34 -0.22
N PRO A 188 10.39 -3.77 0.98
CA PRO A 188 9.36 -3.40 1.94
C PRO A 188 8.38 -2.36 1.39
N LEU A 189 7.14 -2.39 1.90
CA LEU A 189 6.10 -1.41 1.58
C LEU A 189 5.66 -0.64 2.82
N SER A 190 5.25 0.61 2.61
CA SER A 190 4.63 1.45 3.64
C SER A 190 3.19 1.02 3.91
N SER A 191 2.64 1.45 5.06
CA SER A 191 1.24 1.18 5.42
C SER A 191 0.24 1.75 4.39
N HIS A 192 0.54 2.92 3.82
CA HIS A 192 -0.33 3.56 2.82
C HIS A 192 -0.38 2.80 1.50
N GLU A 193 0.73 2.17 1.08
CA GLU A 193 0.76 1.32 -0.12
C GLU A 193 -0.05 0.04 0.08
N VAL A 194 0.04 -0.58 1.26
CA VAL A 194 -0.74 -1.80 1.57
C VAL A 194 -2.23 -1.54 1.60
N ALA A 195 -2.65 -0.39 2.15
CA ALA A 195 -4.07 -0.03 2.29
C ALA A 195 -4.79 0.11 0.94
N GLN A 196 -4.07 0.38 -0.15
CA GLN A 196 -4.65 0.54 -1.49
C GLN A 196 -4.94 -0.79 -2.20
N GLY A 197 -4.36 -1.90 -1.73
CA GLY A 197 -4.26 -3.15 -2.50
C GLY A 197 -5.13 -4.32 -2.02
N TYR A 198 -6.04 -4.12 -1.06
CA TYR A 198 -6.83 -5.21 -0.49
C TYR A 198 -7.71 -5.89 -1.53
N LYS A 199 -7.66 -7.22 -1.55
CA LYS A 199 -8.44 -8.08 -2.44
C LYS A 199 -8.94 -9.29 -1.67
N THR A 200 -10.15 -9.74 -1.98
CA THR A 200 -10.65 -11.02 -1.52
C THR A 200 -9.94 -12.13 -2.28
N VAL A 201 -9.20 -12.97 -1.57
CA VAL A 201 -8.48 -14.13 -2.12
C VAL A 201 -8.94 -15.41 -1.43
N LYS A 202 -8.88 -16.52 -2.15
CA LYS A 202 -9.17 -17.84 -1.57
C LYS A 202 -7.88 -18.40 -0.97
N GLU A 203 -7.88 -18.60 0.33
CA GLU A 203 -6.76 -19.15 1.07
C GLU A 203 -7.03 -20.56 1.59
N ARG A 204 -5.96 -21.32 1.83
CA ARG A 204 -6.05 -22.61 2.53
C ARG A 204 -6.16 -22.36 4.03
N SER A 205 -7.31 -22.70 4.59
CA SER A 205 -7.52 -22.83 6.03
C SER A 205 -6.97 -24.16 6.52
N ALA A 206 -6.19 -24.17 7.61
CA ALA A 206 -5.64 -25.38 8.20
C ALA A 206 -5.77 -25.33 9.73
N VAL A 207 -6.15 -26.47 10.32
CA VAL A 207 -6.05 -26.74 11.77
C VAL A 207 -4.94 -27.75 11.97
N VAL A 208 -3.98 -27.42 12.84
CA VAL A 208 -2.74 -28.19 13.03
C VAL A 208 -2.65 -28.67 14.47
N ARG A 209 -2.20 -29.93 14.62
CA ARG A 209 -1.98 -30.59 15.91
C ARG A 209 -0.53 -30.41 16.36
N PHE A 210 -0.34 -29.85 17.55
CA PHE A 210 0.97 -29.72 18.19
C PHE A 210 1.03 -30.65 19.40
N LYS A 211 1.84 -31.71 19.32
CA LYS A 211 1.88 -32.76 20.35
C LYS A 211 2.47 -32.24 21.65
N CYS A 212 1.81 -32.45 22.78
CA CYS A 212 2.35 -32.12 24.10
C CYS A 212 3.58 -32.99 24.41
N THR A 213 4.54 -32.47 25.16
CA THR A 213 5.73 -33.26 25.54
C THR A 213 5.50 -34.17 26.75
N ASP A 214 4.52 -33.84 27.57
CA ASP A 214 4.25 -34.43 28.90
C ASP A 214 3.10 -35.45 28.89
N GLU A 215 2.29 -35.50 27.83
CA GLU A 215 1.14 -36.40 27.71
C GLU A 215 0.75 -36.66 26.25
N ASP A 216 -0.09 -37.68 26.01
CA ASP A 216 -0.64 -37.98 24.70
C ASP A 216 -1.86 -37.11 24.38
N ALA A 217 -1.62 -35.81 24.28
CA ALA A 217 -2.60 -34.79 23.88
C ALA A 217 -1.97 -33.80 22.90
N TYR A 218 -2.80 -33.00 22.23
CA TYR A 218 -2.35 -32.02 21.25
C TYR A 218 -2.98 -30.65 21.50
N PHE A 219 -2.19 -29.59 21.38
CA PHE A 219 -2.74 -28.25 21.19
C PHE A 219 -3.23 -28.11 19.75
N LEU A 220 -4.44 -27.59 19.57
CA LEU A 220 -4.97 -27.25 18.24
C LEU A 220 -4.76 -25.77 17.96
N ALA A 221 -4.10 -25.45 16.85
CA ALA A 221 -4.00 -24.09 16.35
C ALA A 221 -4.46 -23.98 14.90
N TRP A 222 -5.06 -22.85 14.57
CA TRP A 222 -5.59 -22.55 13.25
C TRP A 222 -4.69 -21.55 12.51
N THR A 223 -4.52 -21.72 11.20
CA THR A 223 -3.80 -20.77 10.34
C THR A 223 -4.37 -20.74 8.93
N THR A 224 -4.33 -19.57 8.29
CA THR A 224 -4.52 -19.38 6.84
C THR A 224 -3.21 -19.33 6.06
N THR A 225 -2.07 -19.38 6.76
CA THR A 225 -0.74 -19.30 6.16
C THR A 225 0.12 -20.51 6.52
N PRO A 226 -0.19 -21.73 6.00
CA PRO A 226 0.56 -22.95 6.36
C PRO A 226 2.07 -22.88 6.10
N TRP A 227 2.48 -22.04 5.15
CA TRP A 227 3.89 -21.78 4.83
C TRP A 227 4.68 -21.12 5.99
N THR A 228 4.00 -20.59 7.00
CA THR A 228 4.63 -20.04 8.23
C THR A 228 4.88 -21.09 9.32
N LEU A 229 4.27 -22.28 9.21
CA LEU A 229 4.41 -23.32 10.23
C LEU A 229 5.88 -23.77 10.45
N PRO A 230 6.75 -23.84 9.41
CA PRO A 230 8.18 -24.13 9.60
C PRO A 230 8.95 -23.06 10.38
N SER A 231 8.40 -21.88 10.64
CA SER A 231 9.02 -20.85 11.48
C SER A 231 8.33 -20.67 12.84
N ASN A 232 7.41 -21.57 13.19
CA ASN A 232 6.72 -21.56 14.48
C ASN A 232 7.73 -21.70 15.65
N THR A 233 7.57 -20.85 16.67
CA THR A 233 8.44 -20.83 17.86
C THR A 233 7.67 -20.86 19.17
N ALA A 234 6.37 -20.57 19.16
CA ALA A 234 5.49 -20.64 20.32
C ALA A 234 4.04 -20.80 19.88
N LEU A 235 3.17 -21.20 20.81
CA LEU A 235 1.72 -21.10 20.68
C LEU A 235 1.24 -20.03 21.65
N CYS A 236 0.42 -19.09 21.19
CA CYS A 236 -0.15 -18.06 22.05
C CYS A 236 -1.57 -18.43 22.46
N VAL A 237 -1.87 -18.28 23.74
CA VAL A 237 -3.22 -18.38 24.31
C VAL A 237 -3.60 -17.05 24.94
N ASN A 238 -4.89 -16.77 25.08
CA ASN A 238 -5.34 -15.61 25.85
C ASN A 238 -5.40 -16.01 27.33
N PRO A 239 -4.73 -15.27 28.25
CA PRO A 239 -4.65 -15.65 29.67
C PRO A 239 -6.01 -15.73 30.36
N GLU A 240 -6.99 -14.94 29.92
CA GLU A 240 -8.30 -14.80 30.58
C GLU A 240 -9.38 -15.75 30.00
N ASP A 241 -9.18 -16.23 28.77
CA ASP A 241 -10.13 -17.14 28.11
C ASP A 241 -10.09 -18.54 28.75
N THR A 242 -11.21 -19.24 28.66
CA THR A 242 -11.33 -20.63 29.12
C THR A 242 -10.93 -21.59 28.00
N TYR A 243 -10.04 -22.52 28.33
CA TYR A 243 -9.60 -23.61 27.47
C TYR A 243 -10.05 -24.94 28.07
N CYS A 244 -10.34 -25.90 27.21
CA CYS A 244 -10.77 -27.23 27.61
C CYS A 244 -9.81 -28.28 27.07
N LYS A 245 -9.50 -29.26 27.91
CA LYS A 245 -8.98 -30.55 27.49
C LYS A 245 -10.17 -31.43 27.10
N VAL A 246 -10.21 -31.88 25.86
CA VAL A 246 -11.34 -32.65 25.33
C VAL A 246 -10.88 -33.93 24.66
N LYS A 247 -11.64 -35.00 24.82
CA LYS A 247 -11.48 -36.23 24.03
C LYS A 247 -12.42 -36.17 22.84
N ALA A 248 -11.89 -36.07 21.63
CA ALA A 248 -12.68 -35.94 20.42
C ALA A 248 -13.08 -37.32 19.84
N ALA A 249 -14.13 -37.33 19.01
CA ALA A 249 -14.63 -38.55 18.38
C ALA A 249 -13.62 -39.21 17.41
N ASP A 250 -12.62 -38.47 16.95
CA ASP A 250 -11.51 -38.99 16.13
C ASP A 250 -10.47 -39.78 16.93
N GLY A 251 -10.66 -39.92 18.25
CA GLY A 251 -9.84 -40.71 19.16
C GLY A 251 -8.69 -39.95 19.83
N TYR A 252 -8.48 -38.68 19.49
CA TYR A 252 -7.41 -37.87 20.06
C TYR A 252 -7.89 -36.97 21.21
N THR A 253 -6.94 -36.56 22.06
CA THR A 253 -7.17 -35.57 23.12
C THR A 253 -6.61 -34.22 22.71
N TYR A 254 -7.41 -33.17 22.85
CA TYR A 254 -7.09 -31.82 22.38
C TYR A 254 -7.20 -30.78 23.49
N TYR A 255 -6.32 -29.77 23.42
CA TYR A 255 -6.48 -28.49 24.11
C TYR A 255 -6.96 -27.43 23.12
N MET A 256 -8.10 -26.79 23.42
CA MET A 256 -8.75 -25.78 22.58
C MET A 256 -9.58 -24.81 23.42
N ALA A 257 -9.75 -23.57 22.95
CA ALA A 257 -10.66 -22.61 23.57
C ALA A 257 -12.10 -23.16 23.60
N GLU A 258 -12.76 -23.08 24.75
CA GLU A 258 -14.10 -23.63 24.98
C GLU A 258 -15.11 -23.13 23.94
N ALA A 259 -15.06 -21.83 23.62
CA ALA A 259 -15.95 -21.18 22.67
C ALA A 259 -15.87 -21.72 21.22
N LEU A 260 -14.82 -22.46 20.88
CA LEU A 260 -14.59 -22.97 19.51
C LEU A 260 -14.86 -24.47 19.37
N LEU A 261 -15.10 -25.20 20.46
CA LEU A 261 -15.22 -26.66 20.46
C LEU A 261 -16.27 -27.15 19.45
N ASP A 262 -17.50 -26.60 19.50
CA ASP A 262 -18.57 -27.00 18.58
C ASP A 262 -18.26 -26.66 17.12
N SER A 263 -17.64 -25.50 16.88
CA SER A 263 -17.34 -25.03 15.53
C SER A 263 -16.24 -25.84 14.83
N VAL A 264 -15.28 -26.37 15.60
CA VAL A 264 -14.12 -27.09 15.05
C VAL A 264 -14.31 -28.60 15.14
N LEU A 265 -14.86 -29.11 16.24
CA LEU A 265 -15.01 -30.54 16.49
C LEU A 265 -16.42 -31.05 16.17
N GLY A 266 -17.45 -30.18 16.17
CA GLY A 266 -18.84 -30.59 16.00
C GLY A 266 -19.15 -31.27 14.66
N SER A 267 -18.34 -31.03 13.63
CA SER A 267 -18.45 -31.67 12.31
C SER A 267 -17.55 -32.89 12.12
N LEU A 268 -16.85 -33.37 13.16
CA LEU A 268 -16.09 -34.60 13.07
C LEU A 268 -17.01 -35.79 12.79
N GLU A 269 -16.57 -36.67 11.87
CA GLU A 269 -17.24 -37.93 11.59
C GLU A 269 -17.31 -38.78 12.85
N ARG A 270 -18.49 -39.33 13.13
CA ARG A 270 -18.78 -40.09 14.35
C ARG A 270 -19.97 -41.01 14.14
N GLU A 271 -20.09 -41.99 15.02
CA GLU A 271 -21.27 -42.86 15.06
C GLU A 271 -22.53 -42.06 15.46
N GLU A 272 -23.65 -42.39 14.83
CA GLU A 272 -24.91 -41.69 15.04
C GLU A 272 -25.35 -41.80 16.52
N GLY A 273 -25.62 -40.65 17.14
CA GLY A 273 -25.99 -40.56 18.56
C GLY A 273 -24.82 -40.44 19.55
N THR A 274 -23.56 -40.44 19.09
CA THR A 274 -22.40 -40.17 19.95
C THR A 274 -22.04 -38.67 19.97
N PRO A 275 -21.55 -38.13 21.10
CA PRO A 275 -21.08 -36.75 21.18
C PRO A 275 -19.80 -36.58 20.34
N ALA A 276 -19.63 -35.40 19.72
CA ALA A 276 -18.45 -35.12 18.90
C ALA A 276 -17.16 -35.01 19.74
N TYR A 277 -17.30 -34.68 21.02
CA TYR A 277 -16.23 -34.61 22.00
C TYR A 277 -16.77 -34.74 23.43
N GLU A 278 -15.90 -35.10 24.36
CA GLU A 278 -16.15 -35.12 25.80
C GLU A 278 -15.17 -34.15 26.49
N VAL A 279 -15.67 -33.24 27.32
CA VAL A 279 -14.81 -32.32 28.10
C VAL A 279 -14.26 -33.06 29.31
N LEU A 280 -12.93 -33.15 29.39
CA LEU A 280 -12.23 -33.81 30.49
C LEU A 280 -11.85 -32.82 31.59
N GLU A 281 -11.45 -31.62 31.20
CA GLU A 281 -10.95 -30.59 32.12
C GLU A 281 -11.14 -29.20 31.50
N SER A 282 -11.39 -28.20 32.34
CA SER A 282 -11.46 -26.78 31.96
C SER A 282 -10.47 -25.96 32.79
N MET A 283 -9.78 -25.04 32.15
CA MET A 283 -8.72 -24.22 32.75
C MET A 283 -8.68 -22.83 32.12
N LYS A 284 -8.00 -21.88 32.76
CA LYS A 284 -7.70 -20.58 32.15
C LYS A 284 -6.49 -20.69 31.23
N GLY A 285 -6.42 -19.82 30.22
CA GLY A 285 -5.26 -19.82 29.31
C GLY A 285 -3.94 -19.59 30.02
N ILE A 286 -3.92 -18.83 31.12
CA ILE A 286 -2.73 -18.65 31.95
C ILE A 286 -2.20 -19.96 32.55
N ASP A 287 -3.08 -20.94 32.81
CA ASP A 287 -2.69 -22.24 33.36
C ASP A 287 -1.94 -23.11 32.34
N LEU A 288 -2.00 -22.74 31.04
CA LEU A 288 -1.27 -23.41 29.97
C LEU A 288 0.12 -22.78 29.74
N GLU A 289 0.41 -21.62 30.33
CA GLU A 289 1.67 -20.91 30.10
C GLU A 289 2.89 -21.78 30.46
N GLY A 290 3.89 -21.77 29.58
CA GLY A 290 5.16 -22.45 29.79
C GLY A 290 5.16 -23.94 29.45
N ARG A 291 3.98 -24.54 29.17
CA ARG A 291 3.89 -25.93 28.69
C ARG A 291 4.59 -26.09 27.34
N SER A 292 5.32 -27.18 27.17
CA SER A 292 6.10 -27.45 25.96
C SER A 292 5.35 -28.37 25.00
N TYR A 293 5.66 -28.23 23.71
CA TYR A 293 5.17 -29.12 22.66
C TYR A 293 6.30 -29.55 21.74
N VAL A 294 6.09 -30.67 21.05
CA VAL A 294 7.03 -31.20 20.06
C VAL A 294 6.99 -30.31 18.81
N PRO A 295 8.14 -29.82 18.31
CA PRO A 295 8.18 -29.01 17.10
C PRO A 295 7.63 -29.79 15.90
N LEU A 296 6.89 -29.12 15.02
CA LEU A 296 6.37 -29.73 13.79
C LEU A 296 7.49 -30.14 12.81
N TRP A 297 8.62 -29.43 12.84
CA TRP A 297 9.83 -29.76 12.08
C TRP A 297 11.04 -29.80 13.00
N GLU A 298 11.78 -30.90 12.96
CA GLU A 298 12.98 -31.12 13.78
C GLU A 298 14.03 -30.00 13.64
N CYS A 299 14.22 -29.47 12.42
CA CYS A 299 15.19 -28.41 12.17
C CYS A 299 14.93 -27.12 12.97
N THR A 300 13.67 -26.85 13.36
CA THR A 300 13.31 -25.67 14.17
C THR A 300 13.77 -25.82 15.61
N GLY A 301 13.60 -27.00 16.19
CA GLY A 301 14.12 -27.33 17.52
C GLY A 301 15.64 -27.23 17.56
N LEU A 302 16.33 -27.84 16.59
CA LEU A 302 17.79 -27.75 16.47
C LEU A 302 18.29 -26.30 16.31
N ALA A 303 17.56 -25.47 15.56
CA ALA A 303 17.91 -24.06 15.39
C ALA A 303 17.74 -23.23 16.67
N ALA A 304 16.71 -23.52 17.48
CA ALA A 304 16.49 -22.88 18.77
C ALA A 304 17.58 -23.27 19.79
N GLU A 305 17.91 -24.57 19.86
CA GLU A 305 18.98 -25.10 20.70
C GLU A 305 20.33 -24.48 20.37
N LYS A 306 20.69 -24.40 19.08
CA LYS A 306 21.94 -23.76 18.61
C LYS A 306 22.04 -22.30 19.05
N GLN A 307 20.91 -21.60 19.09
CA GLN A 307 20.85 -20.19 19.54
C GLN A 307 20.74 -20.05 21.07
N LYS A 308 20.63 -21.16 21.82
CA LYS A 308 20.36 -21.19 23.26
C LYS A 308 19.11 -20.37 23.63
N LYS A 309 18.08 -20.42 22.77
CA LYS A 309 16.80 -19.73 23.00
C LYS A 309 15.71 -20.75 23.29
N LYS A 310 14.81 -20.43 24.22
CA LYS A 310 13.60 -21.22 24.46
C LYS A 310 12.65 -21.06 23.28
N ALA A 311 12.12 -22.18 22.78
CA ALA A 311 11.12 -22.25 21.72
C ALA A 311 10.22 -23.47 21.98
N HIS A 312 9.13 -23.55 21.21
CA HIS A 312 8.13 -24.62 21.25
C HIS A 312 7.44 -24.75 22.62
N PHE A 313 6.95 -23.63 23.12
CA PHE A 313 6.19 -23.52 24.36
C PHE A 313 4.92 -22.69 24.15
N VAL A 314 3.97 -22.84 25.07
CA VAL A 314 2.77 -22.00 25.15
C VAL A 314 3.08 -20.72 25.91
N THR A 315 2.67 -19.58 25.39
CA THR A 315 2.77 -18.26 26.05
C THR A 315 1.38 -17.65 26.18
N ALA A 316 1.11 -17.01 27.31
CA ALA A 316 -0.10 -16.23 27.55
C ALA A 316 0.22 -14.72 27.50
#